data_AF-A0A7W0LR76-F1
#
_entry.id   AF-A0A7W0LR76-F1
#
_cell.length_a   1.000
_cell.length_b   1.000
_cell.length_c   1.000
_cell.angle_alpha   90.00
_cell.angle_beta   90.00
_cell.angle_gamma   90.00
#
_symmetry.space_group_name_H-M   'P 1'
#
loop_
_entity.id
_entity.type
_entity.pdbx_description
1 polymer ?
#
loop_
_entity_poly.entity_id
_entity_poly.type
_entity_poly.pdbx_seq_one_letter_code
_entity_poly.pdbx_strand_id
1 'polypeptide(L)'
;MAQIVLVTGANSGIGLQTVLELARRGYDPIGSVRSESKAEIVADVHARILLDAAFVPTPGGEAATALECLERTAPLVPGAQGVVYDTALRGVHHQTILRDLGLLPINRVAAAKAGSKKARRDPQERRVEKMGFVETKAVTLSDGTTKNIDLYAQGGAIGIGTLNADG
;
A
#
# COMPACT_ATOMS: atom_id res chain seq x y z
N MET A 1 1.31 25.82 3.46
CA MET A 1 2.38 24.90 3.05
C MET A 1 1.69 23.74 2.37
N ALA A 2 1.95 23.46 1.09
CA ALA A 2 1.27 22.40 0.36
C ALA A 2 1.77 21.02 0.84
N GLN A 3 0.84 20.09 1.12
CA GLN A 3 1.18 18.73 1.52
C GLN A 3 1.12 17.81 0.30
N ILE A 4 2.28 17.29 -0.10
CA ILE A 4 2.44 16.45 -1.30
C ILE A 4 2.21 14.98 -0.93
N VAL A 5 1.45 14.23 -1.74
CA VAL A 5 1.13 12.82 -1.47
C VAL A 5 1.32 11.95 -2.72
N LEU A 6 2.26 10.99 -2.70
CA LEU A 6 2.50 10.09 -3.83
C LEU A 6 1.58 8.86 -3.78
N VAL A 7 0.88 8.60 -4.89
CA VAL A 7 -0.03 7.47 -5.11
C VAL A 7 0.39 6.68 -6.35
N THR A 8 0.87 5.45 -6.18
CA THR A 8 1.21 4.58 -7.29
C THR A 8 0.01 3.74 -7.75
N GLY A 9 -0.03 3.39 -9.04
CA GLY A 9 -1.17 2.71 -9.64
C GLY A 9 -2.39 3.62 -9.86
N ALA A 10 -2.17 4.93 -10.05
CA ALA A 10 -3.22 5.95 -10.06
C ALA A 10 -4.09 5.99 -11.32
N ASN A 11 -3.89 5.08 -12.28
CA ASN A 11 -4.65 5.06 -13.54
C ASN A 11 -6.11 4.64 -13.37
N SER A 12 -6.44 3.91 -12.31
CA SER A 12 -7.77 3.31 -12.15
C SER A 12 -8.00 2.83 -10.72
N GLY A 13 -9.26 2.56 -10.37
CA GLY A 13 -9.62 1.96 -9.09
C GLY A 13 -9.27 2.86 -7.90
N ILE A 14 -8.80 2.26 -6.80
CA ILE A 14 -8.56 2.97 -5.55
C ILE A 14 -7.46 4.04 -5.69
N GLY A 15 -6.39 3.77 -6.45
CA GLY A 15 -5.31 4.75 -6.64
C GLY A 15 -5.81 6.04 -7.28
N LEU A 16 -6.68 5.94 -8.30
CA LEU A 16 -7.30 7.11 -8.92
C LEU A 16 -8.22 7.84 -7.94
N GLN A 17 -9.08 7.12 -7.20
CA GLN A 17 -10.00 7.75 -6.24
C GLN A 17 -9.26 8.42 -5.08
N THR A 18 -8.16 7.85 -4.61
CA THR A 18 -7.30 8.46 -3.58
C THR A 18 -6.68 9.76 -4.09
N VAL A 19 -6.17 9.79 -5.32
CA VAL A 19 -5.67 11.04 -5.95
C VAL A 19 -6.77 12.10 -5.99
N LEU A 20 -7.98 11.75 -6.45
CA LEU A 20 -9.09 12.70 -6.54
C LEU A 20 -9.51 13.24 -5.17
N GLU A 21 -9.59 12.37 -4.16
CA GLU A 21 -10.03 12.76 -2.82
C GLU A 21 -8.98 13.61 -2.10
N LEU A 22 -7.69 13.30 -2.26
CA LEU A 22 -6.60 14.11 -1.73
C LEU A 22 -6.59 15.52 -2.36
N ALA A 23 -6.77 15.60 -3.68
CA ALA A 23 -6.85 16.88 -4.39
C ALA A 23 -8.03 17.72 -3.89
N ARG A 24 -9.22 17.13 -3.72
CA ARG A 24 -10.39 17.83 -3.15
C ARG A 24 -10.16 18.38 -1.75
N ARG A 25 -9.30 17.73 -0.96
CA ARG A 25 -8.97 18.14 0.40
C ARG A 25 -7.84 19.16 0.47
N GLY A 26 -7.35 19.64 -0.68
CA GLY A 26 -6.31 20.67 -0.76
C GLY A 26 -4.89 20.14 -0.62
N TYR A 27 -4.68 18.82 -0.77
CA TYR A 27 -3.36 18.23 -0.94
C TYR A 27 -2.93 18.35 -2.41
N ASP A 28 -1.62 18.19 -2.66
CA ASP A 28 -1.05 18.07 -4.00
C ASP A 28 -0.68 16.60 -4.27
N PRO A 29 -1.63 15.75 -4.68
CA PRO A 29 -1.37 14.33 -4.92
C PRO A 29 -0.64 14.08 -6.25
N ILE A 30 0.35 13.19 -6.22
CA ILE A 30 1.13 12.73 -7.36
C ILE A 30 0.68 11.31 -7.71
N GLY A 31 0.15 11.10 -8.91
CA GLY A 31 -0.25 9.77 -9.38
C GLY A 31 0.79 9.11 -10.29
N SER A 32 1.31 7.92 -9.97
CA SER A 32 2.21 7.16 -10.87
C SER A 32 1.50 6.00 -11.58
N VAL A 33 1.91 5.74 -12.83
CA VAL A 33 1.29 4.75 -13.74
C VAL A 33 2.34 4.10 -14.63
N ARG A 34 2.00 2.95 -15.22
CA ARG A 34 2.96 2.10 -15.98
C ARG A 34 3.10 2.41 -17.48
N SER A 35 2.36 3.38 -18.02
CA SER A 35 2.43 3.75 -19.43
C SER A 35 1.97 5.18 -19.66
N GLU A 36 2.47 5.80 -20.72
CA GLU A 36 2.12 7.17 -21.13
C GLU A 36 0.63 7.34 -21.44
N SER A 37 0.03 6.39 -22.15
CA SER A 37 -1.43 6.35 -22.39
C SER A 37 -2.27 6.30 -21.10
N LYS A 38 -1.72 5.75 -20.02
CA LYS A 38 -2.35 5.74 -18.69
C LYS A 38 -2.05 7.02 -17.93
N ALA A 39 -0.99 7.73 -18.30
CA ALA A 39 -0.66 9.01 -17.73
C ALA A 39 -1.66 10.06 -18.22
N GLU A 40 -2.10 10.02 -19.47
CA GLU A 40 -3.13 10.92 -20.02
C GLU A 40 -4.41 10.92 -19.16
N ILE A 41 -4.92 9.75 -18.77
CA ILE A 41 -6.11 9.59 -17.92
C ILE A 41 -5.98 10.36 -16.61
N VAL A 42 -4.77 10.45 -16.06
CA VAL A 42 -4.52 11.08 -14.75
C VAL A 42 -4.02 12.52 -14.93
N ALA A 43 -3.47 12.89 -16.09
CA ALA A 43 -3.01 14.22 -16.44
C ALA A 43 -4.15 15.17 -16.80
N ASP A 44 -5.20 14.64 -17.45
CA ASP A 44 -6.41 15.39 -17.79
C ASP A 44 -7.17 15.86 -16.53
N VAL A 45 -7.02 15.13 -15.41
CA VAL A 45 -7.85 15.39 -14.24
C VAL A 45 -7.39 16.60 -13.42
N HIS A 46 -6.09 16.91 -13.30
CA HIS A 46 -5.54 18.18 -12.79
C HIS A 46 -4.02 18.25 -13.08
N ALA A 47 -3.53 19.34 -13.68
CA ALA A 47 -2.16 19.51 -14.16
C ALA A 47 -1.08 19.13 -13.12
N ARG A 48 -0.18 18.23 -13.51
CA ARG A 48 0.73 17.44 -12.67
C ARG A 48 2.14 18.03 -12.57
N ILE A 49 2.81 17.74 -11.45
CA ILE A 49 4.27 17.65 -11.40
C ILE A 49 4.64 16.17 -11.30
N LEU A 50 5.34 15.66 -12.32
CA LEU A 50 6.00 14.35 -12.29
C LEU A 50 7.40 14.57 -11.72
N LEU A 51 7.67 14.05 -10.53
CA LEU A 51 8.95 14.26 -9.84
C LEU A 51 10.03 13.26 -10.27
N ASP A 52 9.63 12.03 -10.61
CA ASP A 52 10.56 10.97 -11.01
C ASP A 52 9.86 9.91 -11.87
N ALA A 53 10.61 9.31 -12.79
CA ALA A 53 10.24 8.17 -13.61
C ALA A 53 11.49 7.36 -13.96
N ALA A 54 11.36 6.03 -13.98
CA ALA A 54 12.45 5.14 -14.36
C ALA A 54 11.95 4.00 -15.24
N PHE A 55 12.81 3.57 -16.17
CA PHE A 55 12.60 2.41 -17.01
C PHE A 55 12.89 1.13 -16.22
N VAL A 56 12.05 0.11 -16.38
CA VAL A 56 12.24 -1.21 -15.73
C VAL A 56 12.93 -2.13 -16.74
N PRO A 57 14.23 -2.46 -16.55
CA PRO A 57 15.01 -3.18 -17.55
C PRO A 57 14.66 -4.67 -17.64
N THR A 58 14.10 -5.24 -16.58
CA THR A 58 13.79 -6.67 -16.49
C THR A 58 12.39 -6.91 -15.90
N PRO A 59 11.59 -7.85 -16.43
CA PRO A 59 10.32 -8.23 -15.82
C PRO A 59 10.51 -8.64 -14.35
N GLY A 60 9.68 -8.10 -13.45
CA GLY A 60 9.80 -8.34 -12.01
C GLY A 60 10.68 -7.32 -11.26
N GLY A 61 11.36 -6.42 -11.98
CA GLY A 61 12.19 -5.35 -11.40
C GLY A 61 11.41 -4.10 -10.96
N GLU A 62 10.08 -4.09 -11.07
CA GLU A 62 9.25 -2.91 -10.83
C GLU A 62 9.39 -2.38 -9.40
N ALA A 63 9.48 -3.27 -8.42
CA ALA A 63 9.57 -2.89 -7.01
C ALA A 63 10.92 -2.22 -6.68
N ALA A 64 12.02 -2.77 -7.19
CA ALA A 64 13.36 -2.20 -7.02
C ALA A 64 13.46 -0.82 -7.71
N THR A 65 13.01 -0.76 -8.96
CA THR A 65 12.98 0.48 -9.74
C THR A 65 12.14 1.56 -9.05
N ALA A 66 10.99 1.20 -8.49
CA ALA A 66 10.16 2.13 -7.73
C ALA A 66 10.83 2.60 -6.43
N LEU A 67 11.55 1.71 -5.73
CA LEU A 67 12.29 2.08 -4.52
C LEU A 67 13.43 3.06 -4.84
N GLU A 68 14.16 2.83 -5.93
CA GLU A 68 15.20 3.77 -6.40
C GLU A 68 14.62 5.16 -6.71
N CYS A 69 13.44 5.24 -7.33
CA CYS A 69 12.75 6.52 -7.52
C CYS A 69 12.40 7.19 -6.19
N LEU A 70 11.95 6.41 -5.19
CA LEU A 70 11.63 6.96 -3.87
C LEU A 70 12.88 7.50 -3.17
N GLU A 71 14.00 6.78 -3.24
CA GLU A 71 15.27 7.21 -2.66
C GLU A 71 15.79 8.50 -3.29
N ARG A 72 15.65 8.67 -4.61
CA ARG A 72 16.00 9.93 -5.30
C ARG A 72 15.05 11.07 -4.96
N THR A 73 13.75 10.77 -4.85
CA THR A 73 12.72 11.80 -4.69
C THR A 73 12.63 12.28 -3.24
N ALA A 74 12.72 11.39 -2.25
CA ALA A 74 12.44 11.69 -0.84
C ALA A 74 13.22 12.89 -0.28
N PRO A 75 14.54 13.07 -0.55
CA PRO A 75 15.29 14.25 -0.09
C PRO A 75 14.79 15.57 -0.68
N LEU A 76 14.13 15.53 -1.84
CA LEU A 76 13.62 16.71 -2.55
C LEU A 76 12.21 17.10 -2.10
N VAL A 77 11.55 16.26 -1.30
CA VAL A 77 10.20 16.48 -0.78
C VAL A 77 10.16 16.39 0.74
N PRO A 78 10.82 17.31 1.48
CA PRO A 78 10.93 17.23 2.95
C PRO A 78 9.59 17.30 3.70
N GLY A 79 8.49 17.67 3.02
CA GLY A 79 7.13 17.63 3.57
C GLY A 79 6.36 16.34 3.28
N ALA A 80 6.93 15.38 2.54
CA ALA A 80 6.28 14.12 2.24
C ALA A 80 6.17 13.27 3.52
N GLN A 81 4.97 12.75 3.78
CA GLN A 81 4.69 11.96 4.98
C GLN A 81 4.54 10.47 4.69
N GLY A 82 4.27 10.09 3.44
CA GLY A 82 4.00 8.71 3.10
C GLY A 82 4.02 8.41 1.62
N VAL A 83 4.04 7.12 1.33
CA VAL A 83 4.04 6.55 -0.02
C VAL A 83 2.85 5.61 -0.13
N VAL A 84 1.97 5.86 -1.10
CA VAL A 84 0.82 4.99 -1.36
C VAL A 84 1.11 4.08 -2.55
N TYR A 85 0.87 2.77 -2.43
CA TYR A 85 1.10 1.82 -3.52
C TYR A 85 0.21 0.59 -3.51
N ASP A 86 0.12 -0.11 -4.65
CA ASP A 86 -0.71 -1.32 -4.81
C ASP A 86 0.16 -2.58 -4.89
N THR A 87 0.50 -3.15 -3.73
CA THR A 87 1.10 -4.48 -3.51
C THR A 87 2.50 -4.74 -4.11
N ALA A 88 3.06 -3.78 -4.85
CA ALA A 88 4.38 -3.91 -5.48
C ALA A 88 5.51 -3.97 -4.42
N LEU A 89 5.43 -3.10 -3.40
CA LEU A 89 6.43 -3.05 -2.33
C LEU A 89 6.01 -4.00 -1.18
N ARG A 90 6.99 -4.60 -0.51
CA ARG A 90 6.82 -5.71 0.44
C ARG A 90 7.73 -5.49 1.65
N GLY A 91 7.74 -6.43 2.59
CA GLY A 91 8.49 -6.33 3.85
C GLY A 91 9.93 -5.83 3.72
N VAL A 92 10.69 -6.35 2.75
CA VAL A 92 12.08 -5.90 2.50
C VAL A 92 12.17 -4.43 2.10
N HIS A 93 11.18 -3.91 1.37
CA HIS A 93 11.11 -2.49 0.95
C HIS A 93 10.54 -1.60 2.06
N HIS A 94 9.64 -2.12 2.90
CA HIS A 94 9.06 -1.36 4.02
C HIS A 94 10.12 -0.88 4.99
N GLN A 95 11.18 -1.67 5.16
CA GLN A 95 12.33 -1.32 5.99
C GLN A 95 12.96 -0.02 5.52
N THR A 96 13.27 0.08 4.22
CA THR A 96 13.82 1.30 3.60
C THR A 96 12.84 2.47 3.68
N ILE A 97 11.57 2.24 3.34
CA ILE A 97 10.56 3.30 3.32
C ILE A 97 10.33 3.89 4.73
N LEU A 98 10.17 3.04 5.74
CA LEU A 98 9.90 3.48 7.11
C LEU A 98 11.14 3.96 7.85
N ARG A 99 12.23 3.19 7.82
CA ARG A 99 13.40 3.47 8.67
C ARG A 99 14.37 4.41 8.00
N ASP A 100 14.61 4.25 6.70
CA ASP A 100 15.67 5.00 6.01
C ASP A 100 15.12 6.30 5.42
N LEU A 101 13.92 6.26 4.83
CA LEU A 101 13.26 7.44 4.24
C LEU A 101 12.32 8.17 5.20
N GLY A 102 11.92 7.55 6.32
CA GLY A 102 11.00 8.16 7.28
C GLY A 102 9.57 8.36 6.76
N LEU A 103 9.18 7.62 5.72
CA LEU A 103 7.88 7.75 5.06
C LEU A 103 6.93 6.62 5.50
N LEU A 104 5.65 6.94 5.69
CA LEU A 104 4.62 5.97 6.00
C LEU A 104 4.16 5.21 4.73
N PRO A 105 4.35 3.88 4.66
CA PRO A 105 3.82 3.08 3.56
C PRO A 105 2.33 2.83 3.74
N ILE A 106 1.54 3.22 2.74
CA ILE A 106 0.11 2.94 2.67
C ILE A 106 -0.11 1.98 1.50
N ASN A 107 -0.57 0.77 1.81
CA ASN A 107 -0.69 -0.29 0.83
C ASN A 107 -2.05 -0.99 0.93
N ARG A 108 -2.47 -1.59 -0.19
CA ARG A 108 -3.59 -2.51 -0.19
C ARG A 108 -3.23 -3.81 0.53
N VAL A 109 -4.14 -4.28 1.39
CA VAL A 109 -3.96 -5.54 2.14
C VAL A 109 -3.82 -6.71 1.16
N ALA A 110 -2.89 -7.62 1.42
CA ALA A 110 -2.71 -8.82 0.61
C ALA A 110 -3.96 -9.72 0.67
N ALA A 111 -4.33 -10.30 -0.48
CA ALA A 111 -5.41 -11.29 -0.55
C ALA A 111 -4.86 -12.72 -0.46
N ALA A 112 -5.55 -13.60 0.26
CA ALA A 112 -5.31 -15.05 0.20
C ALA A 112 -5.88 -15.64 -1.09
N LYS A 113 -7.02 -15.11 -1.56
CA LYS A 113 -7.61 -15.46 -2.86
C LYS A 113 -7.87 -14.19 -3.65
N ALA A 114 -7.25 -14.08 -4.83
CA ALA A 114 -7.55 -13.00 -5.77
C ALA A 114 -9.00 -13.15 -6.26
N GLY A 115 -9.72 -12.03 -6.35
CA GLY A 115 -11.04 -12.02 -6.96
C GLY A 115 -10.97 -12.28 -8.47
N SER A 116 -12.06 -12.77 -9.04
CA SER A 116 -12.20 -12.99 -10.48
C SER A 116 -11.94 -11.73 -11.30
N LYS A 117 -11.22 -11.89 -12.43
CA LYS A 117 -10.95 -10.80 -13.39
C LYS A 117 -12.10 -10.57 -14.38
N LYS A 118 -13.15 -11.42 -14.38
CA LYS A 118 -14.28 -11.31 -15.30
C LYS A 118 -15.34 -10.36 -14.76
N ALA A 119 -15.97 -9.58 -15.65
CA ALA A 119 -16.94 -8.54 -15.29
C ALA A 119 -18.22 -9.07 -14.61
N ARG A 120 -18.56 -10.35 -14.79
CA ARG A 120 -19.75 -10.97 -14.21
C ARG A 120 -19.36 -11.67 -12.89
N ARG A 121 -19.74 -11.06 -11.77
CA ARG A 121 -19.40 -11.48 -10.40
C ARG A 121 -20.18 -12.74 -10.01
N ASP A 122 -19.50 -13.87 -9.92
CA ASP A 122 -19.96 -14.97 -9.06
C ASP A 122 -19.67 -14.60 -7.59
N PRO A 123 -20.67 -14.58 -6.69
CA PRO A 123 -20.46 -14.34 -5.26
C PRO A 123 -19.42 -15.28 -4.61
N GLN A 124 -19.19 -16.48 -5.16
CA GLN A 124 -18.21 -17.46 -4.67
C GLN A 124 -16.76 -17.15 -5.09
N GLU A 125 -16.57 -16.23 -6.05
CA GLU A 125 -15.25 -15.77 -6.52
C GLU A 125 -14.78 -14.46 -5.86
N ARG A 126 -15.34 -14.14 -4.68
CA ARG A 126 -14.96 -12.94 -3.92
C ARG A 126 -13.51 -13.01 -3.44
N ARG A 127 -12.87 -11.84 -3.41
CA ARG A 127 -11.55 -11.65 -2.80
C ARG A 127 -11.63 -12.04 -1.33
N VAL A 128 -10.75 -12.95 -0.91
CA VAL A 128 -10.59 -13.34 0.49
C VAL A 128 -9.30 -12.74 1.00
N GLU A 129 -9.37 -12.01 2.10
CA GLU A 129 -8.22 -11.33 2.69
C GLU A 129 -7.32 -12.34 3.41
N LYS A 130 -6.02 -12.13 3.31
CA LYS A 130 -5.06 -13.01 3.96
C LYS A 130 -5.09 -12.77 5.46
N MET A 131 -5.31 -13.85 6.22
CA MET A 131 -5.01 -13.87 7.65
C MET A 131 -3.53 -14.23 7.82
N GLY A 132 -2.84 -13.50 8.70
CA GLY A 132 -1.46 -13.78 9.06
C GLY A 132 -1.29 -13.77 10.57
N PHE A 133 -0.64 -14.81 11.10
CA PHE A 133 -0.14 -14.78 12.48
C PHE A 133 0.91 -13.68 12.61
N VAL A 134 0.80 -12.89 13.68
CA VAL A 134 1.71 -11.78 13.99
C VAL A 134 2.71 -12.22 15.05
N GLU A 135 2.22 -12.55 16.24
CA GLU A 135 3.03 -13.03 17.36
C GLU A 135 2.15 -13.64 18.47
N THR A 136 2.79 -14.38 19.38
CA THR A 136 2.19 -14.77 20.66
C THR A 136 2.68 -13.81 21.75
N LYS A 137 1.75 -13.11 22.42
CA LYS A 137 2.07 -12.17 23.48
C LYS A 137 1.61 -12.70 24.85
N ALA A 138 2.51 -12.71 25.82
CA ALA A 138 2.16 -12.94 27.22
C ALA A 138 1.56 -11.66 27.81
N VAL A 139 0.34 -11.74 28.34
CA VAL A 139 -0.38 -10.62 28.97
C VAL A 139 -0.72 -10.99 30.40
N THR A 140 -0.38 -10.11 31.34
CA THR A 140 -0.75 -10.25 32.76
C THR A 140 -2.17 -9.70 32.97
N LEU A 141 -3.04 -10.52 33.54
CA LEU A 141 -4.42 -10.19 33.87
C LEU A 141 -4.50 -9.49 35.23
N SER A 142 -5.66 -8.88 35.51
CA SER A 142 -5.90 -8.14 36.76
C SER A 142 -5.84 -9.01 38.03
N ASP A 143 -5.99 -10.33 37.89
CA ASP A 143 -5.83 -11.30 38.98
C ASP A 143 -4.37 -11.74 39.19
N GLY A 144 -3.42 -11.15 38.46
CA GLY A 144 -1.99 -11.46 38.53
C GLY A 144 -1.58 -12.69 37.72
N THR A 145 -2.51 -13.39 37.06
CA THR A 145 -2.18 -14.52 36.19
C THR A 145 -1.67 -14.05 34.82
N THR A 146 -0.87 -14.87 34.16
CA THR A 146 -0.36 -14.57 32.81
C THR A 146 -1.03 -15.48 31.79
N LYS A 147 -1.52 -14.89 30.70
CA LYS A 147 -2.12 -15.61 29.58
C LYS A 147 -1.36 -15.30 28.28
N ASN A 148 -1.06 -16.33 27.51
CA ASN A 148 -0.55 -16.17 26.15
C ASN A 148 -1.71 -15.93 25.18
N ILE A 149 -1.55 -14.93 24.33
CA ILE A 149 -2.55 -14.50 23.36
C ILE A 149 -1.89 -14.47 21.99
N ASP A 150 -2.48 -15.19 21.03
CA ASP A 150 -2.04 -15.17 19.65
C ASP A 150 -2.71 -14.00 18.92
N LEU A 151 -1.88 -13.14 18.33
CA LEU A 151 -2.31 -11.99 17.54
C LEU A 151 -2.29 -12.34 16.05
N TYR A 152 -3.36 -11.96 15.36
CA TYR A 152 -3.54 -12.16 13.92
C TYR A 152 -3.87 -10.83 13.25
N ALA A 153 -3.40 -10.67 12.02
CA ALA A 153 -3.77 -9.58 11.13
C ALA A 153 -4.66 -10.11 10.00
N GLN A 154 -5.82 -9.48 9.77
CA GLN A 154 -6.71 -9.78 8.65
C GLN A 154 -7.36 -8.49 8.17
N GLY A 155 -7.29 -8.20 6.87
CA GLY A 155 -8.01 -7.06 6.31
C GLY A 155 -7.57 -5.67 6.79
N GLY A 156 -6.37 -5.56 7.38
CA GLY A 156 -5.90 -4.32 8.02
C GLY A 156 -6.36 -4.16 9.47
N ALA A 157 -7.12 -5.11 10.01
CA ALA A 157 -7.38 -5.22 11.44
C ALA A 157 -6.35 -6.13 12.12
N ILE A 158 -6.08 -5.84 13.40
CA ILE A 158 -5.39 -6.75 14.34
C ILE A 158 -6.44 -7.29 15.31
N GLY A 159 -6.40 -8.59 15.56
CA GLY A 159 -7.30 -9.27 16.49
C GLY A 159 -6.63 -10.44 17.19
N ILE A 160 -7.33 -10.96 18.20
CA ILE A 160 -6.97 -12.18 18.92
C ILE A 160 -7.64 -13.36 18.22
N GLY A 161 -6.91 -14.43 17.97
CA GLY A 161 -7.44 -15.64 17.34
C GLY A 161 -7.06 -16.90 18.10
N THR A 162 -7.87 -17.96 17.92
CA THR A 162 -7.53 -19.33 18.29
C THR A 162 -7.60 -20.16 17.02
N LEU A 163 -6.47 -20.77 16.63
CA LEU A 163 -6.45 -21.71 15.51
C LEU A 163 -7.18 -22.98 15.95
N ASN A 164 -8.26 -23.33 15.27
CA ASN A 164 -8.92 -24.62 15.46
C ASN A 164 -8.25 -25.66 14.53
N ALA A 165 -8.50 -26.96 14.77
CA ALA A 165 -7.88 -28.05 14.01
C ALA A 165 -8.13 -28.00 12.49
N ASP A 166 -9.12 -27.21 12.05
CA ASP A 166 -9.53 -27.09 10.66
C ASP A 166 -8.77 -26.00 9.88
N GLY A 167 -7.82 -25.30 10.53
CA GLY A 167 -7.06 -24.18 9.96
C GLY A 167 -7.83 -22.88 9.95
#